data_AF-A0ABD3EYB3-F1
#
_entry.id   AF-A0ABD3EYB3-F1
#
_cell.length_a   1.000
_cell.length_b   1.000
_cell.length_c   1.000
_cell.angle_alpha   90.00
_cell.angle_beta   90.00
_cell.angle_gamma   90.00
#
_symmetry.space_group_name_H-M   'P 1'
#
loop_
_entity.id
_entity.type
_entity.pdbx_description
1 polymer ?
#
loop_
_entity_poly.entity_id
_entity_poly.type
_entity_poly.pdbx_seq_one_letter_code
_entity_poly.pdbx_strand_id
1 'polypeptide(L)'
;MVKRRSAGVATKATTPYHLTSRKSDDVASSSFSVSICSNFLPNVLTIVMALAAVSFELTTSEFYLQSPGLQSLLKRSFVVWVCLAVRTQLTDFVTPPHLARRPPSLRKEAICHARALFAAIIANLLGTTIIRPVFGAAPQFEETVRLVVPLYFLVVVVVDGLRFPMPLLKAMVGLSVSWLKAVTIPKLVMEWQTNTRAHPFGFVAVSTANLYASGVVVHYLTNYSRTNRVVDLSVGTFGFLFQIVGTSAVIGLVAHVANHFVTIEERIMEARVLYFCVAWFALDKYWKKAVGGLLVSIFTPPTKSKTD
;
A
#
# COMPACT_ATOMS: atom_id res chain seq x y z
N MET A 1 -8.58 35.73 57.07
CA MET A 1 -9.81 34.89 57.09
C MET A 1 -11.03 35.77 56.81
N VAL A 2 -11.74 35.49 55.71
CA VAL A 2 -12.86 36.26 55.09
C VAL A 2 -13.70 35.25 54.26
N LYS A 3 -15.03 35.26 54.13
CA LYS A 3 -16.13 36.14 54.62
C LYS A 3 -17.34 35.28 55.10
N ARG A 4 -18.42 35.95 55.54
CA ARG A 4 -19.77 35.47 55.89
C ARG A 4 -20.80 35.67 54.74
N ARG A 5 -21.81 34.78 54.66
CA ARG A 5 -23.25 34.95 54.21
C ARG A 5 -23.50 35.53 52.77
N SER A 6 -24.67 35.42 52.10
CA SER A 6 -26.07 34.96 52.36
C SER A 6 -26.68 34.36 51.06
N ALA A 7 -27.56 33.34 51.07
CA ALA A 7 -29.04 33.37 51.10
C ALA A 7 -29.80 34.32 50.13
N GLY A 8 -30.43 33.76 49.08
CA GLY A 8 -31.91 33.78 48.89
C GLY A 8 -32.63 34.78 47.93
N VAL A 9 -33.59 34.22 47.16
CA VAL A 9 -34.92 34.76 46.74
C VAL A 9 -35.13 35.39 45.33
N ALA A 10 -36.00 34.71 44.54
CA ALA A 10 -37.04 35.11 43.54
C ALA A 10 -36.83 36.31 42.56
N THR A 11 -37.33 36.31 41.31
CA THR A 11 -38.74 36.08 40.89
C THR A 11 -38.96 35.65 39.41
N LYS A 12 -40.05 34.87 39.20
CA LYS A 12 -40.92 34.63 38.01
C LYS A 12 -40.65 35.44 36.71
N ALA A 13 -40.82 34.94 35.47
CA ALA A 13 -42.01 34.24 34.94
C ALA A 13 -41.84 33.66 33.49
N THR A 14 -42.79 32.78 33.11
CA THR A 14 -43.27 32.42 31.73
C THR A 14 -42.39 31.64 30.73
N THR A 15 -42.92 30.47 30.35
CA THR A 15 -42.81 29.65 29.12
C THR A 15 -42.49 30.39 27.80
N PRO A 16 -41.82 29.76 26.79
CA PRO A 16 -42.49 28.70 26.02
C PRO A 16 -41.65 27.62 25.28
N TYR A 17 -42.39 26.71 24.62
CA TYR A 17 -42.00 25.76 23.55
C TYR A 17 -40.87 24.73 23.80
N HIS A 18 -41.29 23.48 23.97
CA HIS A 18 -40.50 22.31 23.57
C HIS A 18 -40.29 22.34 22.04
N LEU A 19 -39.17 22.89 21.59
CA LEU A 19 -38.68 22.64 20.24
C LEU A 19 -38.15 21.20 20.17
N THR A 20 -38.72 20.43 19.24
CA THR A 20 -38.35 19.04 18.96
C THR A 20 -36.85 18.89 18.76
N SER A 21 -36.23 18.03 19.58
CA SER A 21 -34.85 17.60 19.40
C SER A 21 -34.71 16.83 18.09
N ARG A 22 -34.20 17.50 17.05
CA ARG A 22 -33.85 16.89 15.76
C ARG A 22 -32.35 17.02 15.55
N LYS A 23 -31.60 16.20 16.27
CA LYS A 23 -30.11 16.22 16.26
C LYS A 23 -29.49 14.83 16.47
N SER A 24 -30.05 13.81 15.80
CA SER A 24 -29.55 12.43 15.74
C SER A 24 -28.89 12.09 14.40
N ASP A 25 -29.31 12.74 13.31
CA ASP A 25 -29.10 12.20 11.96
C ASP A 25 -27.71 12.56 11.40
N ASP A 26 -27.09 13.68 11.80
CA ASP A 26 -25.75 14.08 11.35
C ASP A 26 -24.63 13.15 11.85
N VAL A 27 -24.77 12.57 13.05
CA VAL A 27 -23.76 11.68 13.64
C VAL A 27 -23.89 10.26 13.07
N ALA A 28 -25.12 9.80 12.85
CA ALA A 28 -25.38 8.51 12.20
C ALA A 28 -24.98 8.53 10.71
N SER A 29 -25.37 9.58 9.97
CA SER A 29 -25.05 9.72 8.54
C SER A 29 -23.57 9.91 8.26
N SER A 30 -22.82 10.66 9.09
CA SER A 30 -21.37 10.76 8.97
C SER A 30 -20.67 9.43 9.27
N SER A 31 -21.07 8.69 10.30
CA SER A 31 -20.53 7.35 10.59
C SER A 31 -20.81 6.36 9.46
N PHE A 32 -22.02 6.37 8.90
CA PHE A 32 -22.41 5.50 7.79
C PHE A 32 -21.66 5.86 6.49
N SER A 33 -21.56 7.16 6.17
CA SER A 33 -20.84 7.63 4.97
C SER A 33 -19.34 7.34 5.04
N VAL A 34 -18.73 7.51 6.22
CA VAL A 34 -17.33 7.09 6.47
C VAL A 34 -17.19 5.58 6.29
N SER A 35 -18.11 4.76 6.80
CA SER A 35 -18.08 3.30 6.64
C SER A 35 -18.20 2.88 5.16
N ILE A 36 -19.11 3.51 4.40
CA ILE A 36 -19.23 3.28 2.95
C ILE A 36 -17.93 3.64 2.22
N CYS A 37 -17.40 4.83 2.47
CA CYS A 37 -16.22 5.33 1.76
C CYS A 37 -14.93 4.61 2.14
N SER A 38 -14.80 4.13 3.39
CA SER A 38 -13.61 3.42 3.87
C SER A 38 -13.61 1.92 3.58
N ASN A 39 -14.79 1.28 3.57
CA ASN A 39 -14.92 -0.18 3.45
C ASN A 39 -15.75 -0.62 2.25
N PHE A 40 -17.03 -0.25 2.15
CA PHE A 40 -17.92 -0.82 1.14
C PHE A 40 -17.51 -0.47 -0.29
N LEU A 41 -17.38 0.83 -0.60
CA LEU A 41 -17.10 1.30 -1.95
C LEU A 41 -15.69 0.88 -2.45
N PRO A 42 -14.61 0.91 -1.64
CA PRO A 42 -13.32 0.32 -2.02
C PRO A 42 -13.39 -1.18 -2.34
N ASN A 43 -14.17 -1.97 -1.59
CA ASN A 43 -14.34 -3.39 -1.89
C ASN A 43 -15.01 -3.58 -3.27
N VAL A 44 -16.14 -2.90 -3.51
CA VAL A 44 -16.84 -2.96 -4.80
C VAL A 44 -15.94 -2.53 -5.95
N LEU A 45 -15.19 -1.43 -5.80
CA LEU A 45 -14.26 -0.95 -6.82
C LEU A 45 -13.13 -1.94 -7.14
N THR A 46 -12.56 -2.62 -6.13
CA THR A 46 -11.52 -3.64 -6.39
C THR A 46 -12.08 -4.86 -7.13
N ILE A 47 -13.31 -5.28 -6.82
CA ILE A 47 -14.00 -6.38 -7.53
C ILE A 47 -14.33 -5.98 -8.97
N VAL A 48 -14.93 -4.81 -9.19
CA VAL A 48 -15.28 -4.31 -10.53
C VAL A 48 -14.04 -4.14 -11.41
N MET A 49 -12.95 -3.59 -10.86
CA MET A 49 -11.70 -3.45 -11.62
C MET A 49 -11.02 -4.80 -11.90
N ALA A 50 -11.11 -5.79 -11.00
CA ALA A 50 -10.61 -7.13 -11.24
C ALA A 50 -11.43 -7.88 -12.31
N LEU A 51 -12.77 -7.73 -12.30
CA LEU A 51 -13.64 -8.25 -13.36
C LEU A 51 -13.28 -7.62 -14.71
N ALA A 52 -13.20 -6.29 -14.78
CA ALA A 52 -12.81 -5.59 -16.00
C ALA A 52 -11.42 -6.03 -16.51
N ALA A 53 -10.44 -6.19 -15.60
CA ALA A 53 -9.10 -6.64 -15.95
C ALA A 53 -9.09 -8.00 -16.67
N VAL A 54 -9.92 -8.94 -16.23
CA VAL A 54 -10.02 -10.29 -16.83
C VAL A 54 -10.92 -10.29 -18.07
N SER A 55 -12.08 -9.62 -18.03
CA SER A 55 -13.02 -9.57 -19.16
C SER A 55 -12.44 -8.88 -20.40
N PHE A 56 -11.54 -7.92 -20.21
CA PHE A 56 -10.79 -7.26 -21.29
C PHE A 56 -9.36 -7.80 -21.46
N GLU A 57 -9.02 -8.94 -20.82
CA GLU A 57 -7.74 -9.65 -20.91
C GLU A 57 -6.48 -8.81 -20.62
N LEU A 58 -6.62 -7.72 -19.87
CA LEU A 58 -5.60 -6.70 -19.66
C LEU A 58 -4.42 -7.19 -18.79
N THR A 59 -4.57 -8.34 -18.13
CA THR A 59 -3.51 -9.00 -17.35
C THR A 59 -2.81 -10.14 -18.08
N THR A 60 -3.37 -10.62 -19.19
CA THR A 60 -2.95 -11.85 -19.90
C THR A 60 -2.61 -11.62 -21.38
N SER A 61 -3.11 -10.54 -21.98
CA SER A 61 -2.81 -10.17 -23.37
C SER A 61 -1.31 -9.89 -23.55
N GLU A 62 -0.74 -10.41 -24.65
CA GLU A 62 0.68 -10.27 -24.99
C GLU A 62 1.15 -8.81 -25.03
N PHE A 63 0.28 -7.89 -25.47
CA PHE A 63 0.57 -6.46 -25.50
C PHE A 63 0.99 -5.93 -24.12
N TYR A 64 0.33 -6.35 -23.05
CA TYR A 64 0.61 -5.91 -21.68
C TYR A 64 1.83 -6.64 -21.07
N LEU A 65 2.04 -7.90 -21.45
CA LEU A 65 3.18 -8.72 -21.01
C LEU A 65 4.51 -8.31 -21.66
N GLN A 66 4.46 -7.88 -22.92
CA GLN A 66 5.63 -7.61 -23.76
C GLN A 66 5.94 -6.11 -23.94
N SER A 67 4.99 -5.19 -23.75
CA SER A 67 5.23 -3.74 -23.93
C SER A 67 6.33 -3.19 -22.99
N PRO A 68 7.51 -2.80 -23.51
CA PRO A 68 8.62 -2.35 -22.67
C PRO A 68 8.36 -0.98 -22.04
N GLY A 69 7.63 -0.11 -22.75
CA GLY A 69 7.22 1.21 -22.27
C GLY A 69 6.29 1.12 -21.06
N LEU A 70 5.27 0.26 -21.14
CA LEU A 70 4.35 0.02 -20.02
C LEU A 70 5.09 -0.60 -18.83
N GLN A 71 5.88 -1.66 -19.05
CA GLN A 71 6.64 -2.31 -17.98
C GLN A 71 7.64 -1.35 -17.29
N SER A 72 8.25 -0.44 -18.06
CA SER A 72 9.10 0.63 -17.52
C SER A 72 8.30 1.62 -16.64
N LEU A 73 7.15 2.09 -17.12
CA LEU A 73 6.26 2.99 -16.36
C LEU A 73 5.77 2.33 -15.07
N LEU A 74 5.28 1.09 -15.13
CA LEU A 74 4.79 0.35 -13.98
C LEU A 74 5.89 0.10 -12.92
N LYS A 75 7.11 -0.23 -13.34
CA LYS A 75 8.29 -0.32 -12.46
C LYS A 75 8.63 1.02 -11.80
N ARG A 76 8.57 2.13 -12.54
CA ARG A 76 8.78 3.49 -11.99
C ARG A 76 7.69 3.85 -10.97
N SER A 77 6.42 3.52 -11.24
CA SER A 77 5.34 3.67 -10.27
C SER A 77 5.55 2.83 -9.01
N PHE A 78 6.12 1.62 -9.10
CA PHE A 78 6.49 0.83 -7.92
C PHE A 78 7.58 1.47 -7.07
N VAL A 79 8.61 2.05 -7.68
CA VAL A 79 9.61 2.84 -6.95
C VAL A 79 8.97 4.03 -6.23
N VAL A 80 8.10 4.77 -6.92
CA VAL A 80 7.33 5.89 -6.35
C VAL A 80 6.47 5.42 -5.17
N TRP A 81 5.79 4.27 -5.29
CA TRP A 81 5.02 3.66 -4.20
C TRP A 81 5.88 3.37 -2.98
N VAL A 82 7.07 2.79 -3.18
CA VAL A 82 8.01 2.50 -2.08
C VAL A 82 8.46 3.80 -1.41
N CYS A 83 8.77 4.86 -2.16
CA CYS A 83 9.11 6.18 -1.59
C CYS A 83 7.95 6.76 -0.74
N LEU A 84 6.70 6.66 -1.22
CA LEU A 84 5.50 7.08 -0.49
C LEU A 84 5.23 6.22 0.75
N ALA A 85 5.52 4.92 0.68
CA ALA A 85 5.41 3.98 1.80
C ALA A 85 6.46 4.29 2.88
N VAL A 86 7.73 4.46 2.51
CA VAL A 86 8.80 4.91 3.41
C VAL A 86 8.37 6.21 4.10
N ARG A 87 7.94 7.23 3.36
CA ARG A 87 7.50 8.50 3.93
C ARG A 87 6.37 8.38 4.94
N THR A 88 5.44 7.44 4.75
CA THR A 88 4.20 7.37 5.55
C THR A 88 4.13 6.22 6.56
N GLN A 89 5.07 5.26 6.52
CA GLN A 89 5.15 4.12 7.42
C GLN A 89 6.48 4.08 8.22
N LEU A 90 7.52 4.78 7.73
CA LEU A 90 8.84 4.90 8.37
C LEU A 90 9.10 6.31 8.90
N THR A 91 8.06 7.05 9.28
CA THR A 91 8.17 8.41 9.89
C THR A 91 9.18 8.43 11.04
N ASP A 92 9.10 7.45 11.94
CA ASP A 92 9.92 7.39 13.15
C ASP A 92 11.38 6.96 12.86
N PHE A 93 11.62 6.32 11.71
CA PHE A 93 12.96 5.95 11.24
C PHE A 93 13.63 7.11 10.51
N VAL A 94 12.87 7.76 9.62
CA VAL A 94 13.29 8.92 8.82
C VAL A 94 13.53 10.14 9.70
N THR A 95 12.55 10.47 10.56
CA THR A 95 12.55 11.64 11.45
C THR A 95 12.24 11.21 12.90
N PRO A 96 13.16 10.49 13.59
CA PRO A 96 12.94 10.04 14.95
C PRO A 96 12.68 11.20 15.93
N PRO A 97 12.00 10.93 17.07
CA PRO A 97 11.56 11.97 18.01
C PRO A 97 12.65 12.94 18.48
N HIS A 98 13.89 12.46 18.65
CA HIS A 98 15.04 13.29 19.07
C HIS A 98 15.55 14.23 17.96
N LEU A 99 15.31 13.93 16.68
CA LEU A 99 15.52 14.85 15.57
C LEU A 99 14.30 15.74 15.34
N ALA A 100 13.08 15.19 15.46
CA ALA A 100 11.83 15.92 15.29
C ALA A 100 11.79 17.18 16.17
N ARG A 101 12.14 17.06 17.47
CA ARG A 101 12.18 18.15 18.46
C ARG A 101 13.26 19.23 18.22
N ARG A 102 14.24 18.99 17.35
CA ARG A 102 15.29 20.01 17.04
C ARG A 102 14.76 21.06 16.07
N PRO A 103 15.23 22.32 16.15
CA PRO A 103 14.87 23.36 15.19
C PRO A 103 15.17 22.94 13.73
N PRO A 104 14.44 23.46 12.74
CA PRO A 104 14.68 23.18 11.34
C PRO A 104 16.10 23.63 10.96
N SER A 105 16.82 22.78 10.23
CA SER A 105 18.17 23.07 9.73
C SER A 105 18.47 22.19 8.52
N LEU A 106 19.27 22.70 7.57
CA LEU A 106 19.64 21.95 6.36
C LEU A 106 20.30 20.61 6.70
N ARG A 107 21.10 20.54 7.78
CA ARG A 107 21.71 19.30 8.28
C ARG A 107 20.67 18.29 8.77
N LYS A 108 19.62 18.73 9.47
CA LYS A 108 18.51 17.85 9.90
C LYS A 108 17.79 17.27 8.68
N GLU A 109 17.48 18.11 7.70
CA GLU A 109 16.75 17.71 6.50
C GLU A 109 17.56 16.74 5.64
N ALA A 110 18.85 17.03 5.41
CA ALA A 110 19.76 16.14 4.70
C ALA A 110 19.86 14.75 5.35
N ILE A 111 19.90 14.67 6.69
CA ILE A 111 19.90 13.38 7.41
C ILE A 111 18.57 12.64 7.22
N CYS A 112 17.43 13.34 7.29
CA CYS A 112 16.12 12.73 7.07
C CYS A 112 15.99 12.18 5.64
N HIS A 113 16.35 12.98 4.63
CA HIS A 113 16.35 12.56 3.24
C HIS A 113 17.32 11.40 2.97
N ALA A 114 18.53 11.41 3.54
CA ALA A 114 19.48 10.30 3.41
C ALA A 114 18.91 8.98 3.96
N ARG A 115 18.23 9.03 5.11
CA ARG A 115 17.57 7.84 5.70
C ARG A 115 16.37 7.36 4.88
N ALA A 116 15.56 8.28 4.36
CA ALA A 116 14.43 7.93 3.49
C ALA A 116 14.90 7.31 2.17
N LEU A 117 15.94 7.88 1.55
CA LEU A 117 16.54 7.35 0.33
C LEU A 117 17.19 5.98 0.56
N PHE A 118 17.92 5.78 1.66
CA PHE A 118 18.47 4.48 2.06
C PHE A 118 17.39 3.41 2.21
N ALA A 119 16.30 3.72 2.94
CA ALA A 119 15.17 2.81 3.10
C ALA A 119 14.49 2.48 1.75
N ALA A 120 14.32 3.48 0.88
CA ALA A 120 13.76 3.29 -0.45
C ALA A 120 14.64 2.42 -1.35
N ILE A 121 15.97 2.62 -1.32
CA ILE A 121 16.93 1.80 -2.07
C ILE A 121 16.86 0.34 -1.61
N ILE A 122 17.01 0.06 -0.30
CA ILE A 122 17.00 -1.32 0.21
C ILE A 122 15.65 -2.02 -0.04
N ALA A 123 14.52 -1.31 0.13
CA ALA A 123 13.20 -1.88 -0.12
C ALA A 123 12.97 -2.24 -1.60
N ASN A 124 13.59 -1.54 -2.55
CA ASN A 124 13.56 -1.91 -3.97
C ASN A 124 14.60 -3.01 -4.30
N LEU A 125 15.77 -3.00 -3.66
CA LEU A 125 16.82 -3.99 -3.89
C LEU A 125 16.45 -5.40 -3.41
N LEU A 126 15.79 -5.56 -2.26
CA LEU A 126 15.60 -6.90 -1.68
C LEU A 126 14.87 -7.87 -2.63
N GLY A 127 13.92 -7.35 -3.44
CA GLY A 127 13.27 -8.15 -4.48
C GLY A 127 14.24 -8.61 -5.56
N THR A 128 15.13 -7.75 -6.05
CA THR A 128 16.11 -8.12 -7.09
C THR A 128 17.20 -9.05 -6.55
N THR A 129 17.60 -8.88 -5.28
CA THR A 129 18.56 -9.75 -4.60
C THR A 129 18.05 -11.18 -4.40
N ILE A 130 16.75 -11.36 -4.09
CA ILE A 130 16.17 -12.70 -3.88
C ILE A 130 15.81 -13.37 -5.21
N ILE A 131 15.18 -12.63 -6.13
CA ILE A 131 14.54 -13.24 -7.32
C ILE A 131 15.55 -13.53 -8.42
N ARG A 132 16.48 -12.62 -8.72
CA ARG A 132 17.34 -12.73 -9.91
C ARG A 132 18.31 -13.92 -9.90
N PRO A 133 18.99 -14.24 -8.77
CA PRO A 133 19.87 -15.41 -8.72
C PRO A 133 19.15 -16.72 -9.05
N VAL A 134 17.85 -16.80 -8.71
CA VAL A 134 17.01 -17.98 -9.00
C VAL A 134 16.75 -18.15 -10.51
N PHE A 135 16.78 -17.06 -11.28
CA PHE A 135 16.75 -17.08 -12.75
C PHE A 135 18.16 -16.98 -13.38
N GLY A 136 19.22 -17.29 -12.62
CA GLY A 136 20.61 -17.26 -13.11
C GLY A 136 21.18 -15.87 -13.39
N ALA A 137 20.48 -14.79 -13.00
CA ALA A 137 20.86 -13.41 -13.27
C ALA A 137 21.46 -12.73 -12.03
N ALA A 138 22.48 -11.88 -12.23
CA ALA A 138 23.02 -11.06 -11.16
C ALA A 138 22.01 -9.99 -10.68
N PRO A 139 21.97 -9.64 -9.38
CA PRO A 139 21.14 -8.55 -8.89
C PRO A 139 21.57 -7.20 -9.46
N GLN A 140 20.61 -6.42 -9.99
CA GLN A 140 20.86 -5.10 -10.59
C GLN A 140 20.95 -4.00 -9.53
N PHE A 141 22.05 -3.98 -8.76
CA PHE A 141 22.26 -2.97 -7.74
C PHE A 141 22.34 -1.55 -8.32
N GLU A 142 23.24 -1.34 -9.29
CA GLU A 142 23.46 -0.02 -9.91
C GLU A 142 22.21 0.52 -10.61
N GLU A 143 21.56 -0.29 -11.47
CA GLU A 143 20.36 0.12 -12.20
C GLU A 143 19.21 0.47 -11.24
N THR A 144 19.05 -0.27 -10.14
CA THR A 144 18.06 0.06 -9.10
C THR A 144 18.38 1.40 -8.44
N VAL A 145 19.63 1.66 -8.04
CA VAL A 145 20.02 2.94 -7.43
C VAL A 145 19.81 4.10 -8.42
N ARG A 146 20.25 3.93 -9.67
CA ARG A 146 20.10 4.91 -10.76
C ARG A 146 18.64 5.24 -11.08
N LEU A 147 17.72 4.31 -10.83
CA LEU A 147 16.27 4.51 -10.96
C LEU A 147 15.64 5.13 -9.69
N VAL A 148 16.04 4.68 -8.50
CA VAL A 148 15.43 5.08 -7.22
C VAL A 148 15.76 6.52 -6.85
N VAL A 149 17.02 6.95 -7.01
CA VAL A 149 17.48 8.30 -6.62
C VAL A 149 16.66 9.42 -7.29
N PRO A 150 16.52 9.50 -8.64
CA PRO A 150 15.75 10.57 -9.27
C PRO A 150 14.25 10.50 -8.95
N LEU A 151 13.67 9.29 -8.83
CA LEU A 151 12.26 9.13 -8.48
C LEU A 151 11.97 9.50 -7.03
N TYR A 152 12.91 9.30 -6.11
CA TYR A 152 12.82 9.79 -4.74
C TYR A 152 12.73 11.33 -4.71
N PHE A 153 13.63 12.03 -5.41
CA PHE A 153 13.58 13.49 -5.51
C PHE A 153 12.30 13.99 -6.18
N LEU A 154 11.82 13.32 -7.23
CA LEU A 154 10.53 13.62 -7.85
C LEU A 154 9.37 13.53 -6.83
N VAL A 155 9.34 12.50 -5.99
CA VAL A 155 8.32 12.35 -4.94
C VAL A 155 8.42 13.47 -3.90
N VAL A 156 9.61 13.88 -3.49
CA VAL A 156 9.81 15.04 -2.60
C VAL A 156 9.27 16.31 -3.25
N VAL A 157 9.62 16.60 -4.50
CA VAL A 157 9.12 17.78 -5.23
C VAL A 157 7.60 17.77 -5.38
N VAL A 158 6.99 16.63 -5.73
CA VAL A 158 5.53 16.50 -5.91
C VAL A 158 4.77 16.64 -4.58
N VAL A 159 5.28 16.08 -3.49
CA VAL A 159 4.58 16.06 -2.19
C VAL A 159 4.85 17.32 -1.36
N ASP A 160 6.09 17.80 -1.31
CA ASP A 160 6.46 18.97 -0.48
C ASP A 160 6.42 20.28 -1.26
N GLY A 161 6.93 20.29 -2.49
CA GLY A 161 7.01 21.49 -3.34
C GLY A 161 5.66 21.83 -3.97
N LEU A 162 5.09 20.91 -4.75
CA LEU A 162 3.81 21.08 -5.43
C LEU A 162 2.59 20.81 -4.53
N ARG A 163 2.79 20.24 -3.34
CA ARG A 163 1.73 19.90 -2.37
C ARG A 163 0.59 19.07 -2.96
N PHE A 164 0.93 18.17 -3.89
CA PHE A 164 -0.07 17.35 -4.59
C PHE A 164 -0.84 16.46 -3.59
N PRO A 165 -2.17 16.30 -3.73
CA PRO A 165 -2.99 15.58 -2.77
C PRO A 165 -2.54 14.12 -2.58
N MET A 166 -1.98 13.83 -1.41
CA MET A 166 -1.43 12.52 -1.05
C MET A 166 -2.41 11.34 -1.19
N PRO A 167 -3.73 11.47 -0.89
CA PRO A 167 -4.69 10.38 -1.13
C PRO A 167 -4.82 10.04 -2.61
N LEU A 168 -4.88 11.05 -3.49
CA LEU A 168 -4.98 10.86 -4.94
C LEU A 168 -3.70 10.23 -5.50
N LEU A 169 -2.53 10.72 -5.10
CA LEU A 169 -1.25 10.17 -5.53
C LEU A 169 -1.11 8.70 -5.12
N LYS A 170 -1.48 8.35 -3.88
CA LYS A 170 -1.52 6.97 -3.42
C LYS A 170 -2.50 6.11 -4.22
N ALA A 171 -3.68 6.62 -4.57
CA ALA A 171 -4.66 5.88 -5.36
C ALA A 171 -4.16 5.63 -6.80
N MET A 172 -3.62 6.64 -7.48
CA MET A 172 -3.07 6.49 -8.83
C MET A 172 -1.89 5.51 -8.86
N VAL A 173 -0.91 5.71 -7.97
CA VAL A 173 0.30 4.88 -7.92
C VAL A 173 -0.03 3.46 -7.43
N GLY A 174 -0.95 3.31 -6.47
CA GLY A 174 -1.41 2.02 -5.98
C GLY A 174 -2.11 1.19 -7.05
N LEU A 175 -2.85 1.81 -7.98
CA LEU A 175 -3.42 1.13 -9.14
C LEU A 175 -2.32 0.60 -10.07
N SER A 176 -1.34 1.45 -10.43
CA SER A 176 -0.19 1.03 -11.24
C SER A 176 0.59 -0.12 -10.60
N VAL A 177 0.78 -0.12 -9.28
CA VAL A 177 1.46 -1.22 -8.57
C VAL A 177 0.61 -2.49 -8.54
N SER A 178 -0.70 -2.36 -8.37
CA SER A 178 -1.62 -3.51 -8.48
C SER A 178 -1.49 -4.15 -9.85
N TRP A 179 -1.48 -3.33 -10.92
CA TRP A 179 -1.32 -3.80 -12.30
C TRP A 179 0.04 -4.44 -12.54
N LEU A 180 1.13 -3.82 -12.06
CA LEU A 180 2.47 -4.39 -12.15
C LEU A 180 2.48 -5.80 -11.57
N LYS A 181 1.94 -5.99 -10.36
CA LYS A 181 1.96 -7.29 -9.69
C LYS A 181 1.02 -8.29 -10.36
N ALA A 182 -0.17 -7.87 -10.79
CA ALA A 182 -1.11 -8.72 -11.53
C ALA A 182 -0.54 -9.24 -12.87
N VAL A 183 0.26 -8.44 -13.60
CA VAL A 183 0.93 -8.85 -14.85
C VAL A 183 2.26 -9.59 -14.60
N THR A 184 2.99 -9.23 -13.54
CA THR A 184 4.29 -9.86 -13.22
C THR A 184 4.13 -11.31 -12.74
N ILE A 185 3.05 -11.64 -12.02
CA ILE A 185 2.86 -12.99 -11.48
C ILE A 185 2.70 -14.04 -12.62
N PRO A 186 1.79 -13.89 -13.60
CA PRO A 186 1.71 -14.78 -14.77
C PRO A 186 3.04 -14.88 -15.53
N LYS A 187 3.70 -13.73 -15.77
CA LYS A 187 5.00 -13.69 -16.45
C LYS A 187 6.07 -14.52 -15.73
N LEU A 188 6.14 -14.43 -14.40
CA LEU A 188 7.04 -15.27 -13.59
C LEU A 188 6.67 -16.75 -13.65
N VAL A 189 5.39 -17.13 -13.84
CA VAL A 189 5.02 -18.54 -14.07
C VAL A 189 5.62 -19.03 -15.39
N MET A 190 5.45 -18.25 -16.47
CA MET A 190 5.97 -18.59 -17.80
C MET A 190 7.51 -18.69 -17.79
N GLU A 191 8.20 -17.71 -17.22
CA GLU A 191 9.67 -17.71 -17.06
C GLU A 191 10.15 -18.86 -16.15
N TRP A 192 9.35 -19.27 -15.16
CA TRP A 192 9.67 -20.42 -14.32
C TRP A 192 9.51 -21.74 -15.07
N GLN A 193 8.44 -21.91 -15.84
CA GLN A 193 8.16 -23.14 -16.60
C GLN A 193 9.21 -23.44 -17.68
N THR A 194 9.92 -22.45 -18.21
CA THR A 194 11.03 -22.65 -19.17
C THR A 194 12.34 -23.10 -18.50
N ASN A 195 12.43 -23.10 -17.17
CA ASN A 195 13.64 -23.48 -16.45
C ASN A 195 13.74 -25.01 -16.26
N THR A 196 14.91 -25.59 -16.52
CA THR A 196 15.13 -27.05 -16.52
C THR A 196 14.97 -27.72 -15.13
N ARG A 197 14.79 -26.94 -14.06
CA ARG A 197 14.55 -27.41 -12.68
C ARG A 197 13.29 -26.78 -12.04
N ALA A 198 12.25 -26.53 -12.85
CA ALA A 198 11.02 -25.83 -12.48
C ALA A 198 10.11 -26.57 -11.47
N HIS A 199 10.52 -26.73 -10.21
CA HIS A 199 9.64 -27.33 -9.19
C HIS A 199 8.53 -26.36 -8.73
N PRO A 200 7.25 -26.77 -8.62
CA PRO A 200 6.14 -25.88 -8.21
C PRO A 200 6.36 -25.17 -6.86
N PHE A 201 6.90 -25.86 -5.85
CA PHE A 201 7.27 -25.22 -4.57
C PHE A 201 8.32 -24.11 -4.72
N GLY A 202 9.25 -24.23 -5.69
CA GLY A 202 10.22 -23.17 -5.99
C GLY A 202 9.53 -21.92 -6.55
N PHE A 203 8.57 -22.10 -7.46
CA PHE A 203 7.75 -20.99 -7.96
C PHE A 203 6.97 -20.30 -6.82
N VAL A 204 6.33 -21.08 -5.95
CA VAL A 204 5.57 -20.55 -4.80
C VAL A 204 6.47 -19.71 -3.88
N ALA A 205 7.70 -20.14 -3.62
CA ALA A 205 8.68 -19.37 -2.86
C ALA A 205 9.11 -18.07 -3.58
N VAL A 206 9.41 -18.11 -4.88
CA VAL A 206 9.79 -16.94 -5.69
C VAL A 206 8.64 -15.92 -5.78
N SER A 207 7.41 -16.39 -6.03
CA SER A 207 6.22 -15.53 -6.07
C SER A 207 5.94 -14.87 -4.73
N THR A 208 6.10 -15.62 -3.64
CA THR A 208 6.00 -15.10 -2.26
C THR A 208 7.05 -14.02 -2.00
N ALA A 209 8.32 -14.24 -2.38
CA ALA A 209 9.38 -13.25 -2.26
C ALA A 209 9.07 -11.98 -3.08
N ASN A 210 8.63 -12.11 -4.33
CA ASN A 210 8.20 -10.99 -5.18
C ASN A 210 7.05 -10.19 -4.57
N LEU A 211 6.09 -10.87 -3.94
CA LEU A 211 4.94 -10.23 -3.32
C LEU A 211 5.28 -9.52 -2.01
N TYR A 212 6.34 -9.91 -1.30
CA TYR A 212 6.57 -9.43 0.07
C TYR A 212 7.92 -8.80 0.40
N ALA A 213 8.98 -8.97 -0.40
CA ALA A 213 10.34 -8.49 -0.10
C ALA A 213 10.37 -7.02 0.42
N SER A 214 9.83 -6.06 -0.34
CA SER A 214 9.82 -4.65 0.08
C SER A 214 9.02 -4.39 1.38
N GLY A 215 8.02 -5.22 1.67
CA GLY A 215 7.24 -5.17 2.91
C GLY A 215 8.02 -5.66 4.13
N VAL A 216 8.88 -6.66 3.97
CA VAL A 216 9.81 -7.14 5.02
C VAL A 216 10.74 -6.00 5.44
N VAL A 217 11.34 -5.28 4.48
CA VAL A 217 12.25 -4.16 4.76
C VAL A 217 11.54 -3.05 5.55
N VAL A 218 10.34 -2.66 5.11
CA VAL A 218 9.55 -1.63 5.83
C VAL A 218 9.21 -2.11 7.24
N HIS A 219 8.73 -3.34 7.41
CA HIS A 219 8.39 -3.86 8.74
C HIS A 219 9.61 -3.93 9.66
N TYR A 220 10.74 -4.41 9.16
CA TYR A 220 12.02 -4.46 9.87
C TYR A 220 12.47 -3.07 10.33
N LEU A 221 12.47 -2.08 9.43
CA LEU A 221 12.89 -0.71 9.75
C LEU A 221 11.92 -0.03 10.73
N THR A 222 10.61 -0.31 10.66
CA THR A 222 9.62 0.15 11.65
C THR A 222 9.85 -0.47 13.03
N ASN A 223 10.22 -1.76 13.09
CA ASN A 223 10.50 -2.42 14.36
C ASN A 223 11.81 -1.92 14.98
N TYR A 224 12.85 -1.79 14.15
CA TYR A 224 14.15 -1.27 14.54
C TYR A 224 14.07 0.17 15.08
N SER A 225 13.29 1.07 14.45
CA SER A 225 13.15 2.45 14.94
C SER A 225 12.42 2.55 16.29
N ARG A 226 11.58 1.57 16.64
CA ARG A 226 10.84 1.51 17.91
C ARG A 226 11.64 0.87 19.04
N THR A 227 12.37 -0.20 18.74
CA THR A 227 13.02 -1.05 19.76
C THR A 227 14.54 -0.81 19.85
N ASN A 228 15.17 -0.25 18.82
CA ASN A 228 16.61 -0.29 18.56
C ASN A 228 17.21 -1.71 18.56
N ARG A 229 16.37 -2.75 18.42
CA ARG A 229 16.79 -4.16 18.39
C ARG A 229 16.69 -4.69 16.96
N VAL A 230 17.70 -5.47 16.59
CA VAL A 230 17.85 -6.08 15.25
C VAL A 230 16.89 -7.27 15.08
N VAL A 231 16.66 -8.06 16.14
CA VAL A 231 15.91 -9.34 16.07
C VAL A 231 14.92 -9.48 17.24
N ASP A 232 14.10 -8.47 17.49
CA ASP A 232 12.98 -8.57 18.44
C ASP A 232 11.66 -8.79 17.69
N LEU A 233 11.43 -10.02 17.27
CA LEU A 233 10.22 -10.42 16.54
C LEU A 233 9.14 -10.86 17.53
N SER A 234 8.17 -9.98 17.77
CA SER A 234 7.01 -10.32 18.60
C SER A 234 6.23 -11.51 18.01
N VAL A 235 5.55 -12.29 18.86
CA VAL A 235 4.69 -13.42 18.40
C VAL A 235 3.62 -12.93 17.41
N GLY A 236 3.07 -11.73 17.61
CA GLY A 236 2.15 -11.09 16.67
C GLY A 236 2.81 -10.75 15.32
N THR A 237 4.06 -10.28 15.34
CA THR A 237 4.86 -10.11 14.12
C THR A 237 5.06 -11.44 13.40
N PHE A 238 5.39 -12.52 14.11
CA PHE A 238 5.57 -13.83 13.51
C PHE A 238 4.28 -14.36 12.86
N GLY A 239 3.13 -14.24 13.55
CA GLY A 239 1.82 -14.59 13.00
C GLY A 239 1.46 -13.78 11.74
N PHE A 240 1.74 -12.47 11.75
CA PHE A 240 1.54 -11.58 10.58
C PHE A 240 2.45 -11.94 9.40
N LEU A 241 3.74 -12.23 9.66
CA LEU A 241 4.69 -12.72 8.66
C LEU A 241 4.19 -14.03 8.03
N PHE A 242 3.77 -14.99 8.86
CA PHE A 242 3.24 -16.28 8.41
C PHE A 242 1.96 -16.11 7.58
N GLN A 243 1.03 -15.24 8.00
CA GLN A 243 -0.18 -14.94 7.24
C GLN A 243 0.13 -14.35 5.85
N ILE A 244 1.12 -13.44 5.74
CA ILE A 244 1.48 -12.84 4.46
C ILE A 244 2.23 -13.83 3.56
N VAL A 245 3.12 -14.66 4.14
CA VAL A 245 3.79 -15.75 3.43
C VAL A 245 2.75 -16.74 2.89
N GLY A 246 1.82 -17.20 3.74
CA GLY A 246 0.75 -18.13 3.35
C GLY A 246 -0.18 -17.57 2.27
N THR A 247 -0.68 -16.35 2.44
CA THR A 247 -1.55 -15.71 1.42
C THR A 247 -0.82 -15.48 0.09
N SER A 248 0.44 -15.04 0.12
CA SER A 248 1.24 -14.85 -1.09
C SER A 248 1.57 -16.20 -1.77
N ALA A 249 1.79 -17.26 -0.98
CA ALA A 249 2.01 -18.61 -1.49
C ALA A 249 0.77 -19.19 -2.17
N VAL A 250 -0.42 -19.01 -1.56
CA VAL A 250 -1.71 -19.41 -2.16
C VAL A 250 -1.95 -18.68 -3.48
N ILE A 251 -1.71 -17.37 -3.55
CA ILE A 251 -1.86 -16.60 -4.80
C ILE A 251 -0.84 -17.03 -5.86
N GLY A 252 0.38 -17.40 -5.46
CA GLY A 252 1.34 -18.06 -6.34
C GLY A 252 0.79 -19.37 -6.91
N LEU A 253 0.27 -20.26 -6.06
CA LEU A 253 -0.33 -21.52 -6.50
C LEU A 253 -1.52 -21.30 -7.44
N VAL A 254 -2.43 -20.37 -7.12
CA VAL A 254 -3.57 -19.99 -7.97
C VAL A 254 -3.12 -19.53 -9.35
N ALA A 255 -2.09 -18.67 -9.43
CA ALA A 255 -1.55 -18.23 -10.72
C ALA A 255 -0.86 -19.34 -11.52
N HIS A 256 -0.18 -20.28 -10.83
CA HIS A 256 0.44 -21.43 -11.47
C HIS A 256 -0.62 -22.36 -12.10
N VAL A 257 -1.71 -22.64 -11.37
CA VAL A 257 -2.84 -23.42 -11.89
C VAL A 257 -3.56 -22.67 -13.02
N ALA A 258 -3.76 -21.35 -12.88
CA ALA A 258 -4.34 -20.52 -13.93
C ALA A 258 -3.57 -20.64 -15.25
N ASN A 259 -2.23 -20.53 -15.21
CA ASN A 259 -1.41 -20.61 -16.41
C ASN A 259 -1.42 -22.01 -17.05
N HIS A 260 -1.52 -23.07 -16.24
CA HIS A 260 -1.71 -24.43 -16.75
C HIS A 260 -3.09 -24.61 -17.44
N PHE A 261 -4.14 -23.98 -16.92
CA PHE A 261 -5.47 -24.03 -17.52
C PHE A 261 -5.58 -23.18 -18.81
N VAL A 262 -4.77 -22.12 -18.99
CA VAL A 262 -4.70 -21.41 -20.29
C VAL A 262 -4.25 -22.33 -21.42
N THR A 263 -3.38 -23.31 -21.16
CA THR A 263 -2.92 -24.27 -22.18
C THR A 263 -3.95 -25.33 -22.58
N ILE A 264 -5.16 -25.29 -22.01
CA ILE A 264 -6.24 -26.24 -22.27
C ILE A 264 -7.49 -25.44 -22.67
N GLU A 265 -7.88 -25.49 -23.94
CA GLU A 265 -8.97 -24.65 -24.48
C GLU A 265 -10.28 -24.78 -23.69
N GLU A 266 -10.64 -26.00 -23.29
CA GLU A 266 -11.83 -26.31 -22.49
C GLU A 266 -11.84 -25.62 -21.11
N ARG A 267 -10.67 -25.21 -20.58
CA ARG A 267 -10.50 -24.65 -19.23
C ARG A 267 -10.18 -23.15 -19.21
N ILE A 268 -10.26 -22.46 -20.35
CA ILE A 268 -10.03 -21.00 -20.43
C ILE A 268 -10.91 -20.21 -19.45
N MET A 269 -12.16 -20.64 -19.23
CA MET A 269 -13.05 -20.01 -18.25
C MET A 269 -12.59 -20.23 -16.79
N GLU A 270 -12.08 -21.42 -16.45
CA GLU A 270 -11.48 -21.70 -15.14
C GLU A 270 -10.22 -20.83 -14.93
N ALA A 271 -9.36 -20.74 -15.95
CA ALA A 271 -8.17 -19.88 -15.94
C ALA A 271 -8.51 -18.40 -15.70
N ARG A 272 -9.55 -17.88 -16.36
CA ARG A 272 -10.05 -16.51 -16.17
C ARG A 272 -10.52 -16.26 -14.73
N VAL A 273 -11.25 -17.20 -14.11
CA VAL A 273 -11.67 -17.10 -12.70
C VAL A 273 -10.46 -17.09 -11.75
N LEU A 274 -9.44 -17.92 -12.01
CA LEU A 274 -8.22 -17.92 -11.21
C LEU A 274 -7.40 -16.63 -11.38
N TYR A 275 -7.32 -16.06 -12.59
CA TYR A 275 -6.71 -14.75 -12.81
C TYR A 275 -7.48 -13.60 -12.17
N PHE A 276 -8.81 -13.69 -12.07
CA PHE A 276 -9.61 -12.73 -11.29
C PHE A 276 -9.15 -12.71 -9.82
N CYS A 277 -8.91 -13.86 -9.20
CA CYS A 277 -8.38 -13.94 -7.84
C CYS A 277 -7.00 -13.29 -7.70
N VAL A 278 -6.11 -13.45 -8.69
CA VAL A 278 -4.77 -12.82 -8.71
C VAL A 278 -4.87 -11.29 -8.84
N ALA A 279 -5.70 -10.82 -9.78
CA ALA A 279 -5.91 -9.38 -10.01
C ALA A 279 -6.59 -8.70 -8.80
N TRP A 280 -7.62 -9.35 -8.24
CA TRP A 280 -8.34 -8.88 -7.06
C TRP A 280 -7.42 -8.80 -5.84
N PHE A 281 -6.58 -9.82 -5.58
CA PHE A 281 -5.58 -9.77 -4.52
C PHE A 281 -4.60 -8.61 -4.67
N ALA A 282 -4.12 -8.34 -5.89
CA ALA A 282 -3.22 -7.22 -6.13
C ALA A 282 -3.92 -5.87 -5.83
N LEU A 283 -5.16 -5.70 -6.29
CA LEU A 283 -5.97 -4.50 -6.05
C LEU A 283 -6.33 -4.32 -4.56
N ASP A 284 -6.69 -5.39 -3.85
CA ASP A 284 -6.93 -5.38 -2.40
C ASP A 284 -5.68 -4.94 -1.64
N LYS A 285 -4.53 -5.53 -1.96
CA LYS A 285 -3.25 -5.31 -1.28
C LYS A 285 -2.66 -3.91 -1.48
N TYR A 286 -2.72 -3.37 -2.70
CA TYR A 286 -2.02 -2.12 -3.04
C TYR A 286 -2.96 -0.93 -3.31
N TRP A 287 -4.22 -1.13 -3.71
CA TRP A 287 -5.10 -0.05 -4.13
C TRP A 287 -6.25 0.25 -3.18
N LYS A 288 -6.95 -0.76 -2.65
CA LYS A 288 -8.15 -0.63 -1.80
C LYS A 288 -8.02 0.42 -0.69
N LYS A 289 -6.96 0.32 0.13
CA LYS A 289 -6.72 1.27 1.25
C LYS A 289 -6.45 2.70 0.77
N ALA A 290 -5.80 2.85 -0.39
CA ALA A 290 -5.54 4.16 -0.98
C ALA A 290 -6.82 4.79 -1.54
N VAL A 291 -7.65 4.00 -2.23
CA VAL A 291 -8.98 4.40 -2.70
C VAL A 291 -9.89 4.77 -1.53
N GLY A 292 -9.94 3.97 -0.46
CA GLY A 292 -10.72 4.30 0.73
C GLY A 292 -10.30 5.63 1.37
N GLY A 293 -8.99 5.88 1.46
CA GLY A 293 -8.48 7.19 1.91
C GLY A 293 -8.85 8.35 0.99
N LEU A 294 -8.86 8.13 -0.33
CA LEU A 294 -9.28 9.13 -1.33
C LEU A 294 -10.79 9.41 -1.25
N LEU A 295 -11.62 8.37 -1.18
CA LEU A 295 -13.08 8.48 -1.08
C LEU A 295 -13.48 9.21 0.20
N VAL A 296 -12.90 8.84 1.35
CA VAL A 296 -13.10 9.58 2.60
C VAL A 296 -12.69 11.05 2.44
N SER A 297 -11.55 11.33 1.81
CA SER A 297 -11.08 12.71 1.57
C SER A 297 -11.94 13.53 0.60
N ILE A 298 -12.77 12.90 -0.25
CA ILE A 298 -13.66 13.57 -1.20
C ILE A 298 -15.07 13.74 -0.62
N PHE A 299 -15.59 12.69 0.01
CA PHE A 299 -17.00 12.58 0.40
C PHE A 299 -17.28 12.82 1.88
N THR A 300 -16.26 13.02 2.71
CA THR A 300 -16.45 13.45 4.11
C THR A 300 -16.01 14.90 4.28
N PRO A 301 -16.83 15.77 4.90
CA PRO A 301 -16.45 17.15 5.13
C PRO A 301 -15.23 17.21 6.06
N PRO A 302 -14.35 18.22 5.93
CA PRO A 302 -13.21 18.36 6.80
C PRO A 302 -13.69 18.49 8.25
N THR A 303 -13.49 17.45 9.06
CA THR A 303 -13.61 17.54 10.51
C THR A 303 -12.73 18.69 10.96
N LYS A 304 -13.34 19.73 11.53
CA LYS A 304 -12.64 20.89 12.08
C LYS A 304 -11.48 20.39 12.94
N SER A 305 -10.26 20.57 12.45
CA SER A 305 -9.06 20.30 13.23
C SER A 305 -9.17 21.10 14.52
N LYS A 306 -8.91 20.46 15.66
CA LYS A 306 -8.64 21.22 16.88
C LYS A 306 -7.47 22.16 16.58
N THR A 307 -7.76 23.45 16.53
CA THR A 307 -6.78 24.48 16.83
C THR A 307 -6.43 24.30 18.30
N ASP A 308 -5.18 23.92 18.56
CA ASP A 308 -4.35 24.29 19.72
C ASP A 308 -2.89 23.91 19.37
#